data_AF-A0A955C004-F1
#
_entry.id   AF-A0A955C004-F1
#
_cell.length_a   1.000
_cell.length_b   1.000
_cell.length_c   1.000
_cell.angle_alpha   90.00
_cell.angle_beta   90.00
_cell.angle_gamma   90.00
#
_symmetry.space_group_name_H-M   'P 1'
#
loop_
_entity.id
_entity.type
_entity.pdbx_description
1 polymer ?
#
loop_
_entity_poly.entity_id
_entity_poly.type
_entity_poly.pdbx_seq_one_letter_code
_entity_poly.pdbx_strand_id
1 'polypeptide(L)'
;MRFALAPIEVVMLRPLSVALAIITALGAVNAPAEVFSRVTSFEMPLALDTQLWHGGLDPTASVDVVLGGVDGAPPATDGERVLRISFTAETDGKVEFGFRWTDGTQSYDLNGGDALLADVFIATPSALPTVMGVYEGGWAPPDAWQPATATPGVVGQWRTIQFQLNGRTQTNLTRLNAIVFENMPGSAGVIYVDNLRIVSSGATPAPTGVVALAFADRHELTWDATLDDELVGYHVYAAGSEAGPFTRLTTSPITDRHYVENGTGGAM
;
A
#
# COMPACT_ATOMS: atom_id res chain seq x y z
N MET A 1 26.17 8.46 -5.75
CA MET A 1 25.23 7.33 -5.87
C MET A 1 24.03 7.84 -6.65
N ARG A 2 23.70 7.23 -7.80
CA ARG A 2 22.63 7.70 -8.71
C ARG A 2 21.29 7.48 -8.02
N PHE A 3 20.47 8.52 -7.94
CA PHE A 3 19.07 8.38 -7.57
C PHE A 3 18.31 7.84 -8.79
N ALA A 4 17.62 6.73 -8.59
CA ALA A 4 16.51 6.30 -9.44
C ALA A 4 15.25 7.00 -8.89
N LEU A 5 14.40 7.52 -9.78
CA LEU A 5 13.22 8.32 -9.46
C LEU A 5 11.88 7.59 -9.70
N ALA A 6 11.07 7.62 -8.63
CA ALA A 6 9.86 6.85 -8.37
C ALA A 6 8.63 7.21 -9.23
N PRO A 7 7.64 6.32 -9.41
CA PRO A 7 6.41 6.60 -10.16
C PRO A 7 5.56 7.78 -9.64
N ILE A 8 5.15 8.69 -10.52
CA ILE A 8 3.86 9.41 -10.55
C ILE A 8 2.71 8.52 -11.00
N GLU A 9 1.97 7.91 -10.10
CA GLU A 9 0.63 7.46 -10.46
C GLU A 9 -0.26 8.70 -10.78
N VAL A 10 -1.40 8.49 -11.46
CA VAL A 10 -2.64 8.95 -10.81
C VAL A 10 -2.67 8.10 -9.55
N VAL A 11 -1.89 8.35 -8.50
CA VAL A 11 -1.60 9.56 -7.72
C VAL A 11 -0.11 9.56 -7.23
N MET A 12 0.66 10.66 -7.35
CA MET A 12 2.15 10.84 -7.22
C MET A 12 3.09 9.99 -6.29
N LEU A 13 4.44 10.05 -6.45
CA LEU A 13 5.47 10.11 -5.35
C LEU A 13 6.74 10.95 -5.64
N ARG A 14 7.40 11.45 -4.58
CA ARG A 14 8.82 11.93 -4.54
C ARG A 14 9.55 11.72 -3.19
N PRO A 15 10.91 11.75 -3.15
CA PRO A 15 11.69 11.68 -1.91
C PRO A 15 12.39 12.98 -1.41
N LEU A 16 12.32 13.15 -0.07
CA LEU A 16 13.35 13.46 0.97
C LEU A 16 14.03 14.84 1.16
N SER A 17 14.39 15.10 2.44
CA SER A 17 15.60 15.83 2.92
C SER A 17 15.94 15.33 4.37
N VAL A 18 17.16 15.34 4.95
CA VAL A 18 18.35 16.21 4.81
C VAL A 18 19.63 15.41 5.15
N ALA A 19 20.64 15.49 4.28
CA ALA A 19 22.06 15.47 4.66
C ALA A 19 22.78 16.48 3.76
N LEU A 20 23.52 17.41 4.37
CA LEU A 20 24.16 18.57 3.75
C LEU A 20 25.04 18.16 2.55
N ALA A 21 24.62 18.49 1.33
CA ALA A 21 25.44 18.40 0.14
C ALA A 21 25.15 19.58 -0.80
N ILE A 22 26.22 20.24 -1.22
CA ILE A 22 26.27 21.47 -2.01
C ILE A 22 25.64 21.26 -3.40
N ILE A 23 24.86 22.26 -3.81
CA ILE A 23 24.08 22.38 -5.06
C ILE A 23 24.92 22.14 -6.32
N THR A 24 24.43 21.32 -7.26
CA THR A 24 24.54 21.61 -8.72
C THR A 24 23.57 20.79 -9.59
N ALA A 25 22.86 21.52 -10.48
CA ALA A 25 22.27 21.12 -11.77
C ALA A 25 20.91 20.37 -11.85
N LEU A 26 19.86 21.18 -12.06
CA LEU A 26 18.84 21.12 -13.13
C LEU A 26 18.71 19.80 -13.93
N GLY A 27 17.56 19.13 -13.76
CA GLY A 27 17.02 18.18 -14.73
C GLY A 27 15.58 17.82 -14.36
N ALA A 28 14.64 18.06 -15.26
CA ALA A 28 13.30 17.49 -15.14
C ALA A 28 13.44 15.96 -15.19
N VAL A 29 12.81 15.26 -14.25
CA VAL A 29 12.85 13.81 -14.23
C VAL A 29 11.46 13.27 -14.45
N ASN A 30 11.33 12.41 -15.47
CA ASN A 30 10.16 11.59 -15.69
C ASN A 30 10.04 10.64 -14.51
N ALA A 31 8.96 10.76 -13.75
CA ALA A 31 8.63 9.75 -12.77
C ALA A 31 7.62 8.76 -13.43
N PRO A 32 7.75 7.43 -13.22
CA PRO A 32 6.86 6.40 -13.80
C PRO A 32 5.38 6.63 -13.49
N ALA A 33 4.42 5.87 -14.03
CA ALA A 33 3.02 6.12 -13.67
C ALA A 33 2.22 4.83 -13.58
N GLU A 34 1.62 4.59 -12.42
CA GLU A 34 0.83 3.38 -12.12
C GLU A 34 -0.63 3.79 -11.85
N VAL A 35 -1.54 2.86 -12.09
CA VAL A 35 -2.99 3.09 -12.08
C VAL A 35 -3.58 1.93 -11.32
N PHE A 36 -4.34 2.23 -10.28
CA PHE A 36 -4.90 1.21 -9.40
C PHE A 36 -6.30 1.54 -8.92
N SER A 37 -7.04 0.49 -8.62
CA SER A 37 -8.30 0.54 -7.90
C SER A 37 -8.03 0.31 -6.42
N ARG A 38 -8.38 1.29 -5.59
CA ARG A 38 -8.32 1.15 -4.13
C ARG A 38 -9.28 0.04 -3.70
N VAL A 39 -8.75 -0.95 -2.99
CA VAL A 39 -9.53 -2.06 -2.44
C VAL A 39 -10.02 -1.69 -1.06
N THR A 40 -9.12 -1.25 -0.18
CA THR A 40 -9.45 -0.65 1.11
C THR A 40 -8.29 0.18 1.65
N SER A 41 -8.63 1.13 2.51
CA SER A 41 -7.72 1.99 3.30
C SER A 41 -8.08 1.98 4.77
N PHE A 42 -8.95 1.05 5.17
CA PHE A 42 -9.42 0.91 6.54
C PHE A 42 -10.07 2.17 7.14
N GLU A 43 -10.48 3.12 6.29
CA GLU A 43 -11.26 4.29 6.70
C GLU A 43 -12.64 3.91 7.21
N MET A 44 -13.16 4.74 8.13
CA MET A 44 -14.45 4.49 8.79
C MET A 44 -15.59 5.35 8.19
N PRO A 45 -16.81 4.81 8.03
CA PRO A 45 -17.16 3.42 8.31
C PRO A 45 -16.48 2.48 7.29
N LEU A 46 -15.95 1.36 7.78
CA LEU A 46 -15.53 0.29 6.87
C LEU A 46 -16.71 -0.03 5.95
N ALA A 47 -16.44 -0.31 4.68
CA ALA A 47 -17.48 -0.83 3.79
C ALA A 47 -18.22 -1.95 4.51
N LEU A 48 -19.56 -1.83 4.56
CA LEU A 48 -20.48 -2.30 5.61
C LEU A 48 -20.38 -3.79 5.99
N ASP A 49 -19.65 -4.58 5.22
CA ASP A 49 -19.64 -6.04 5.31
C ASP A 49 -18.24 -6.64 5.54
N THR A 50 -17.24 -5.88 6.00
CA THR A 50 -15.94 -6.47 6.38
C THR A 50 -15.86 -6.75 7.88
N GLN A 51 -16.21 -7.97 8.29
CA GLN A 51 -15.76 -8.48 9.58
C GLN A 51 -14.30 -8.93 9.45
N LEU A 52 -13.42 -8.18 10.11
CA LEU A 52 -12.04 -8.59 10.28
C LEU A 52 -12.01 -9.79 11.23
N TRP A 53 -11.40 -10.87 10.78
CA TRP A 53 -11.21 -12.07 11.59
C TRP A 53 -9.75 -12.50 11.57
N HIS A 54 -9.34 -13.22 12.61
CA HIS A 54 -8.04 -13.84 12.72
C HIS A 54 -8.18 -15.37 12.72
N GLY A 55 -7.12 -16.08 12.32
CA GLY A 55 -7.05 -17.54 12.30
C GLY A 55 -7.64 -18.18 13.56
N GLY A 56 -8.46 -19.22 13.41
CA GLY A 56 -9.03 -19.95 14.55
C GLY A 56 -7.99 -20.72 15.38
N LEU A 57 -6.77 -20.87 14.84
CA LEU A 57 -5.59 -21.42 15.52
C LEU A 57 -4.76 -20.34 16.23
N ASP A 58 -5.13 -19.07 16.06
CA ASP A 58 -4.47 -17.89 16.64
C ASP A 58 -5.41 -17.21 17.65
N PRO A 59 -5.83 -17.86 18.75
CA PRO A 59 -6.90 -17.37 19.63
C PRO A 59 -6.59 -16.04 20.34
N THR A 60 -5.34 -15.63 20.29
CA THR A 60 -4.76 -14.43 20.90
C THR A 60 -4.49 -13.32 19.88
N ALA A 61 -4.65 -13.59 18.59
CA ALA A 61 -4.57 -12.57 17.57
C ALA A 61 -5.78 -11.64 17.67
N SER A 62 -5.55 -10.33 17.54
CA SER A 62 -6.58 -9.31 17.43
C SER A 62 -6.33 -8.49 16.18
N VAL A 63 -7.42 -8.03 15.56
CA VAL A 63 -7.37 -7.18 14.39
C VAL A 63 -8.22 -5.96 14.66
N ASP A 64 -7.58 -4.79 14.70
CA ASP A 64 -8.23 -3.51 15.02
C ASP A 64 -7.94 -2.49 13.93
N VAL A 65 -8.88 -1.60 13.65
CA VAL A 65 -8.62 -0.38 12.87
C VAL A 65 -8.27 0.74 13.84
N VAL A 66 -7.08 1.32 13.70
CA VAL A 66 -6.57 2.39 14.58
C VAL A 66 -6.19 3.63 13.78
N LEU A 67 -6.09 4.79 14.44
CA LEU A 67 -5.54 5.99 13.81
C LEU A 67 -4.03 5.81 13.57
N GLY A 68 -3.58 6.11 12.37
CA GLY A 68 -2.17 6.16 12.03
C GLY A 68 -1.46 7.30 12.77
N GLY A 69 -0.24 7.07 13.23
CA GLY A 69 0.56 8.05 13.98
C GLY A 69 0.14 8.24 15.43
N VAL A 70 -0.83 7.47 15.92
CA VAL A 70 -1.37 7.55 17.30
C VAL A 70 -1.05 6.25 18.05
N ASP A 71 -0.75 6.35 19.34
CA ASP A 71 -0.52 5.21 20.25
C ASP A 71 0.46 4.16 19.72
N GLY A 72 1.54 4.62 19.07
CA GLY A 72 2.59 3.77 18.52
C GLY A 72 2.28 3.16 17.15
N ALA A 73 1.08 3.39 16.60
CA ALA A 73 0.80 3.07 15.21
C ALA A 73 1.63 3.97 14.28
N PRO A 74 2.20 3.44 13.19
CA PRO A 74 2.86 4.27 12.19
C PRO A 74 1.85 5.22 11.53
N PRO A 75 2.28 6.40 11.02
CA PRO A 75 1.43 7.22 10.16
C PRO A 75 0.87 6.37 9.01
N ALA A 76 -0.42 6.53 8.70
CA ALA A 76 -1.06 5.82 7.59
C ALA A 76 -0.39 6.17 6.26
N THR A 77 -0.30 5.21 5.34
CA THR A 77 0.14 5.46 3.98
C THR A 77 -1.01 6.01 3.14
N ASP A 78 -2.26 5.71 3.48
CA ASP A 78 -3.40 6.23 2.74
C ASP A 78 -4.62 6.51 3.62
N GLY A 79 -4.91 7.79 3.85
CA GLY A 79 -5.97 8.23 4.76
C GLY A 79 -5.43 8.57 6.16
N GLU A 80 -6.24 8.30 7.19
CA GLU A 80 -5.94 8.55 8.60
C GLU A 80 -5.82 7.27 9.42
N ARG A 81 -6.21 6.11 8.88
CA ARG A 81 -6.32 4.85 9.64
C ARG A 81 -5.49 3.73 9.04
N VAL A 82 -5.13 2.78 9.90
CA VAL A 82 -4.39 1.56 9.53
C VAL A 82 -5.02 0.35 10.20
N LEU A 83 -4.87 -0.81 9.57
CA LEU A 83 -5.16 -2.08 10.21
C LEU A 83 -4.01 -2.45 11.14
N ARG A 84 -4.30 -2.78 12.39
CA ARG A 84 -3.36 -3.32 13.38
C ARG A 84 -3.69 -4.77 13.64
N ILE A 85 -2.72 -5.65 13.43
CA ILE A 85 -2.75 -7.03 13.91
C ILE A 85 -1.83 -7.14 15.12
N SER A 86 -2.36 -7.59 16.26
CA SER A 86 -1.57 -7.86 17.47
C SER A 86 -1.75 -9.32 17.88
N PHE A 87 -0.70 -9.98 18.34
CA PHE A 87 -0.78 -11.37 18.79
C PHE A 87 0.16 -11.65 19.97
N THR A 88 -0.16 -12.66 20.76
CA THR A 88 0.64 -13.16 21.89
C THR A 88 0.51 -14.68 21.99
N ALA A 89 1.48 -15.40 22.55
CA ALA A 89 1.40 -16.87 22.65
C ALA A 89 1.04 -17.60 21.33
N GLU A 90 1.48 -17.08 20.19
CA GLU A 90 1.46 -17.75 18.88
C GLU A 90 2.39 -18.99 18.95
N THR A 91 2.03 -20.09 18.29
CA THR A 91 2.69 -21.41 18.46
C THR A 91 3.09 -22.14 17.17
N ASP A 92 2.55 -21.78 16.01
CA ASP A 92 2.84 -22.39 14.72
C ASP A 92 3.60 -21.46 13.75
N GLY A 93 3.98 -20.26 14.22
CA GLY A 93 4.75 -19.27 13.48
C GLY A 93 3.94 -18.52 12.44
N LYS A 94 2.60 -18.58 12.50
CA LYS A 94 1.70 -18.00 11.52
C LYS A 94 0.68 -17.07 12.18
N VAL A 95 0.37 -15.98 11.48
CA VAL A 95 -0.79 -15.14 11.77
C VAL A 95 -1.44 -14.77 10.45
N GLU A 96 -2.77 -14.79 10.42
CA GLU A 96 -3.56 -14.34 9.29
C GLU A 96 -4.64 -13.37 9.72
N PHE A 97 -4.93 -12.39 8.88
CA PHE A 97 -6.16 -11.64 8.97
C PHE A 97 -6.94 -11.79 7.67
N GLY A 98 -8.25 -11.76 7.80
CA GLY A 98 -9.12 -11.97 6.66
C GLY A 98 -10.35 -11.12 6.67
N PHE A 99 -11.08 -11.21 5.56
CA PHE A 99 -12.29 -10.47 5.31
C PHE A 99 -13.46 -11.45 5.32
N ARG A 100 -14.36 -11.33 6.30
CA ARG A 100 -15.64 -12.04 6.31
C ARG A 100 -16.71 -11.11 5.78
N TRP A 101 -17.42 -11.59 4.77
CA TRP A 101 -18.46 -10.87 4.07
C TRP A 101 -19.83 -11.39 4.49
N THR A 102 -20.65 -10.51 5.06
CA THR A 102 -21.90 -10.86 5.75
C THR A 102 -23.01 -11.35 4.82
N ASP A 103 -22.98 -10.99 3.53
CA ASP A 103 -23.95 -11.41 2.52
C ASP A 103 -23.42 -12.54 1.60
N GLY A 104 -22.14 -12.91 1.73
CA GLY A 104 -21.48 -13.88 0.86
C GLY A 104 -21.37 -13.46 -0.62
N THR A 105 -21.74 -12.23 -0.96
CA THR A 105 -21.80 -11.70 -2.33
C THR A 105 -20.84 -10.53 -2.56
N GLN A 106 -20.41 -9.84 -1.52
CA GLN A 106 -19.35 -8.85 -1.61
C GLN A 106 -18.01 -9.50 -1.33
N SER A 107 -17.04 -9.25 -2.19
CA SER A 107 -15.65 -9.61 -1.99
C SER A 107 -14.82 -8.76 -2.93
N TYR A 108 -13.53 -8.64 -2.64
CA TYR A 108 -12.63 -7.95 -3.56
C TYR A 108 -12.49 -8.76 -4.84
N ASP A 109 -13.06 -8.25 -5.93
CA ASP A 109 -12.88 -8.82 -7.26
C ASP A 109 -11.47 -8.49 -7.75
N LEU A 110 -10.59 -9.48 -7.69
CA LEU A 110 -9.20 -9.38 -8.16
C LEU A 110 -9.10 -9.76 -9.65
N ASN A 111 -10.21 -10.12 -10.30
CA ASN A 111 -10.21 -10.52 -11.70
C ASN A 111 -9.85 -9.33 -12.61
N GLY A 112 -9.05 -9.59 -13.65
CA GLY A 112 -8.52 -8.53 -14.53
C GLY A 112 -7.43 -7.66 -13.90
N GLY A 113 -7.04 -7.91 -12.64
CA GLY A 113 -5.87 -7.31 -12.01
C GLY A 113 -4.55 -7.91 -12.51
N ASP A 114 -3.53 -7.09 -12.61
CA ASP A 114 -2.13 -7.50 -12.78
C ASP A 114 -1.46 -7.85 -11.45
N ALA A 115 -1.78 -7.11 -10.38
CA ALA A 115 -1.28 -7.37 -9.05
C ALA A 115 -2.20 -6.78 -7.95
N LEU A 116 -2.19 -7.43 -6.79
CA LEU A 116 -2.71 -6.87 -5.53
C LEU A 116 -1.51 -6.36 -4.72
N LEU A 117 -1.56 -5.14 -4.25
CA LEU A 117 -0.50 -4.49 -3.47
C LEU A 117 -1.05 -4.14 -2.09
N ALA A 118 -0.21 -4.24 -1.07
CA ALA A 118 -0.51 -3.80 0.28
C ALA A 118 0.72 -3.14 0.90
N ASP A 119 0.53 -2.09 1.69
CA ASP A 119 1.61 -1.53 2.48
C ASP A 119 1.62 -2.23 3.84
N VAL A 120 2.78 -2.75 4.23
CA VAL A 120 2.95 -3.55 5.45
C VAL A 120 4.06 -2.96 6.31
N PHE A 121 3.80 -2.80 7.60
CA PHE A 121 4.77 -2.33 8.59
C PHE A 121 4.89 -3.36 9.70
N ILE A 122 6.08 -3.91 9.88
CA ILE A 122 6.38 -4.81 10.99
C ILE A 122 6.92 -3.98 12.16
N ALA A 123 6.21 -3.95 13.29
CA ALA A 123 6.62 -3.13 14.44
C ALA A 123 7.56 -3.86 15.39
N THR A 124 7.48 -5.19 15.45
CA THR A 124 8.25 -6.02 16.39
C THR A 124 9.11 -7.05 15.66
N PRO A 125 10.40 -7.24 16.02
CA PRO A 125 11.27 -8.22 15.35
C PRO A 125 10.75 -9.66 15.36
N SER A 126 10.02 -10.03 16.41
CA SER A 126 9.36 -11.32 16.57
C SER A 126 8.25 -11.58 15.56
N ALA A 127 7.73 -10.54 14.90
CA ALA A 127 6.70 -10.63 13.87
C ALA A 127 7.25 -10.51 12.44
N LEU A 128 8.57 -10.57 12.24
CA LEU A 128 9.17 -10.54 10.90
C LEU A 128 8.87 -11.86 10.18
N PRO A 129 8.02 -11.87 9.14
CA PRO A 129 7.77 -13.09 8.40
C PRO A 129 8.93 -13.38 7.45
N THR A 130 9.23 -14.66 7.23
CA THR A 130 10.09 -15.03 6.09
C THR A 130 9.25 -15.42 4.87
N VAL A 131 7.97 -15.69 5.07
CA VAL A 131 7.00 -16.00 4.02
C VAL A 131 5.75 -15.17 4.26
N MET A 132 5.24 -14.56 3.19
CA MET A 132 3.96 -13.88 3.19
C MET A 132 3.17 -14.28 1.96
N GLY A 133 1.86 -14.20 2.04
CA GLY A 133 1.00 -14.51 0.91
C GLY A 133 -0.45 -14.13 1.13
N VAL A 134 -1.24 -14.39 0.11
CA VAL A 134 -2.69 -14.35 0.17
C VAL A 134 -3.23 -15.77 -0.01
N TYR A 135 -4.33 -16.05 0.68
CA TYR A 135 -5.01 -17.33 0.63
C TYR A 135 -6.47 -17.15 0.26
N GLU A 136 -6.95 -18.04 -0.62
CA GLU A 136 -8.37 -18.19 -0.94
C GLU A 136 -8.67 -19.67 -1.27
N GLY A 137 -9.45 -20.32 -0.40
CA GLY A 137 -9.81 -21.73 -0.56
C GLY A 137 -10.70 -22.01 -1.77
N GLY A 138 -11.36 -20.99 -2.33
CA GLY A 138 -12.14 -21.08 -3.57
C GLY A 138 -11.34 -20.94 -4.87
N TRP A 139 -10.04 -20.60 -4.81
CA TRP A 139 -9.21 -20.53 -6.02
C TRP A 139 -9.01 -21.93 -6.60
N ALA A 140 -9.30 -22.07 -7.90
CA ALA A 140 -9.17 -23.34 -8.59
C ALA A 140 -7.69 -23.73 -8.78
N PRO A 141 -7.36 -25.04 -8.90
CA PRO A 141 -5.99 -25.57 -8.94
C PRO A 141 -5.02 -24.83 -9.89
N PRO A 142 -3.70 -24.81 -9.60
CA PRO A 142 -3.03 -25.72 -8.66
C PRO A 142 -3.03 -25.30 -7.19
N ASP A 143 -3.02 -24.01 -6.84
CA ASP A 143 -2.79 -23.58 -5.45
C ASP A 143 -3.74 -22.46 -4.99
N ALA A 144 -4.34 -22.68 -3.81
CA ALA A 144 -5.13 -21.72 -3.03
C ALA A 144 -4.28 -20.61 -2.37
N TRP A 145 -2.97 -20.66 -2.59
CA TRP A 145 -1.97 -19.77 -2.01
C TRP A 145 -1.27 -18.98 -3.10
N GLN A 146 -0.98 -17.71 -2.80
CA GLN A 146 -0.06 -16.91 -3.60
C GLN A 146 0.97 -16.23 -2.71
N PRO A 147 2.28 -16.47 -2.92
CA PRO A 147 3.30 -15.73 -2.20
C PRO A 147 3.31 -14.26 -2.60
N ALA A 148 3.59 -13.41 -1.61
CA ALA A 148 4.01 -12.04 -1.82
C ALA A 148 5.44 -12.01 -2.36
N THR A 149 5.73 -10.97 -3.14
CA THR A 149 7.09 -10.50 -3.35
C THR A 149 7.37 -9.31 -2.44
N ALA A 150 8.65 -9.01 -2.24
CA ALA A 150 9.11 -7.88 -1.41
C ALA A 150 8.73 -7.97 0.08
N THR A 151 8.59 -9.18 0.63
CA THR A 151 8.37 -9.46 2.06
C THR A 151 9.25 -8.57 2.96
N PRO A 152 8.68 -7.92 4.00
CA PRO A 152 9.45 -7.04 4.89
C PRO A 152 10.59 -7.78 5.60
N GLY A 153 11.83 -7.33 5.37
CA GLY A 153 13.03 -7.88 6.02
C GLY A 153 13.53 -7.07 7.22
N VAL A 154 12.89 -5.95 7.52
CA VAL A 154 13.26 -5.03 8.61
C VAL A 154 12.01 -4.51 9.31
N VAL A 155 12.17 -4.12 10.57
CA VAL A 155 11.10 -3.52 11.37
C VAL A 155 11.09 -2.01 11.25
N GLY A 156 9.99 -1.38 11.66
CA GLY A 156 9.90 0.07 11.81
C GLY A 156 9.77 0.83 10.48
N GLN A 157 9.47 0.12 9.39
CA GLN A 157 9.37 0.70 8.05
C GLN A 157 8.17 0.10 7.32
N TRP A 158 7.43 0.96 6.63
CA TRP A 158 6.43 0.53 5.67
C TRP A 158 7.11 -0.10 4.46
N ARG A 159 6.51 -1.16 3.93
CA ARG A 159 6.96 -1.86 2.74
C ARG A 159 5.76 -2.22 1.88
N THR A 160 5.73 -1.78 0.64
CA THR A 160 4.75 -2.29 -0.33
C THR A 160 5.14 -3.72 -0.70
N ILE A 161 4.25 -4.64 -0.42
CA ILE A 161 4.32 -6.03 -0.90
C ILE A 161 3.41 -6.18 -2.10
N GLN A 162 3.73 -7.16 -2.95
CA GLN A 162 3.00 -7.39 -4.19
C GLN A 162 2.65 -8.87 -4.36
N PHE A 163 1.37 -9.14 -4.60
CA PHE A 163 0.85 -10.46 -4.99
C PHE A 163 0.53 -10.42 -6.48
N GLN A 164 1.27 -11.20 -7.28
CA GLN A 164 1.07 -11.22 -8.73
C GLN A 164 -0.27 -11.86 -9.10
N LEU A 165 -1.10 -11.14 -9.86
CA LEU A 165 -2.41 -11.59 -10.35
C LEU A 165 -2.39 -11.99 -11.84
N ASN A 166 -1.57 -11.33 -12.67
CA ASN A 166 -1.43 -11.72 -14.07
C ASN A 166 -0.59 -12.98 -14.28
N GLY A 167 -0.77 -13.61 -15.44
CA GLY A 167 -0.05 -14.83 -15.82
C GLY A 167 -0.39 -16.05 -14.97
N ARG A 168 -1.38 -15.94 -14.07
CA ARG A 168 -1.85 -17.03 -13.22
C ARG A 168 -2.67 -18.04 -13.99
N THR A 169 -2.63 -19.28 -13.51
CA THR A 169 -3.49 -20.36 -14.00
C THR A 169 -4.75 -20.54 -13.13
N GLN A 170 -4.76 -19.98 -11.92
CA GLN A 170 -5.94 -19.98 -11.05
C GLN A 170 -7.09 -19.21 -11.68
N THR A 171 -8.31 -19.73 -11.53
CA THR A 171 -9.56 -19.05 -11.91
C THR A 171 -10.36 -18.67 -10.65
N ASN A 172 -11.42 -17.86 -10.83
CA ASN A 172 -12.27 -17.36 -9.75
C ASN A 172 -11.53 -16.46 -8.74
N LEU A 173 -10.72 -15.53 -9.23
CA LEU A 173 -10.06 -14.48 -8.45
C LEU A 173 -11.05 -13.42 -7.93
N THR A 174 -12.29 -13.79 -7.64
CA THR A 174 -13.35 -12.87 -7.24
C THR A 174 -13.33 -12.61 -5.73
N ARG A 175 -12.47 -13.30 -4.98
CA ARG A 175 -12.42 -13.29 -3.51
C ARG A 175 -11.00 -13.28 -2.98
N LEU A 176 -10.88 -12.71 -1.78
CA LEU A 176 -9.70 -12.76 -0.92
C LEU A 176 -10.14 -13.13 0.51
N ASN A 177 -9.81 -14.34 0.96
CA ASN A 177 -10.13 -14.76 2.33
C ASN A 177 -9.14 -14.19 3.33
N ALA A 178 -7.83 -14.27 3.07
CA ALA A 178 -6.82 -13.86 4.04
C ALA A 178 -5.52 -13.34 3.41
N ILE A 179 -4.88 -12.43 4.14
CA ILE A 179 -3.45 -12.13 4.03
C ILE A 179 -2.75 -12.81 5.21
N VAL A 180 -1.64 -13.48 4.91
CA VAL A 180 -0.99 -14.42 5.81
C VAL A 180 0.49 -14.08 5.96
N PHE A 181 0.96 -14.18 7.20
CA PHE A 181 2.34 -13.98 7.63
C PHE A 181 2.82 -15.29 8.24
N GLU A 182 3.91 -15.86 7.72
CA GLU A 182 4.39 -17.18 8.14
C GLU A 182 5.88 -17.16 8.50
N ASN A 183 6.27 -18.19 9.26
CA ASN A 183 7.62 -18.41 9.76
C ASN A 183 8.14 -17.22 10.57
N MET A 184 7.26 -16.63 11.39
CA MET A 184 7.65 -15.58 12.31
C MET A 184 8.50 -16.14 13.44
N PRO A 185 9.57 -15.44 13.88
CA PRO A 185 10.54 -15.99 14.82
C PRO A 185 10.09 -15.95 16.28
N GLY A 186 8.98 -15.29 16.62
CA GLY A 186 8.52 -15.19 18.00
C GLY A 186 7.01 -15.32 18.14
N SER A 187 6.57 -15.54 19.37
CA SER A 187 5.18 -15.85 19.72
C SER A 187 4.31 -14.62 20.01
N ALA A 188 4.85 -13.42 19.87
CA ALA A 188 4.10 -12.18 20.13
C ALA A 188 4.59 -11.06 19.21
N GLY A 189 3.69 -10.18 18.79
CA GLY A 189 4.09 -9.07 17.95
C GLY A 189 2.96 -8.20 17.46
N VAL A 190 3.35 -7.16 16.73
CA VAL A 190 2.45 -6.18 16.13
C VAL A 190 2.83 -5.94 14.68
N ILE A 191 1.84 -6.01 13.81
CA ILE A 191 1.92 -5.78 12.37
C ILE A 191 0.87 -4.74 12.00
N TYR A 192 1.20 -3.83 11.08
CA TYR A 192 0.23 -2.92 10.50
C TYR A 192 0.13 -3.13 9.00
N VAL A 193 -1.09 -2.97 8.48
CA VAL A 193 -1.38 -3.04 7.05
C VAL A 193 -2.20 -1.83 6.64
N ASP A 194 -1.89 -1.28 5.47
CA ASP A 194 -2.61 -0.16 4.88
C ASP A 194 -2.62 -0.26 3.34
N ASN A 195 -3.45 0.57 2.70
CA ASN A 195 -3.44 0.83 1.26
C ASN A 195 -3.47 -0.44 0.38
N LEU A 196 -4.47 -1.29 0.64
CA LEU A 196 -4.72 -2.46 -0.19
C LEU A 196 -5.29 -1.98 -1.54
N ARG A 197 -4.65 -2.36 -2.64
CA ARG A 197 -5.00 -1.87 -3.99
C ARG A 197 -4.72 -2.88 -5.11
N ILE A 198 -5.51 -2.82 -6.18
CA ILE A 198 -5.33 -3.65 -7.38
C ILE A 198 -4.80 -2.78 -8.51
N VAL A 199 -3.75 -3.23 -9.17
CA VAL A 199 -3.18 -2.60 -10.36
C VAL A 199 -3.59 -3.42 -11.58
N SER A 200 -3.98 -2.77 -12.68
CA SER A 200 -4.46 -3.44 -13.90
C SER A 200 -3.96 -2.78 -15.19
N SER A 201 -3.53 -3.58 -16.16
CA SER A 201 -3.18 -3.13 -17.51
C SER A 201 -4.45 -2.79 -18.29
N GLY A 202 -4.53 -1.54 -18.77
CA GLY A 202 -5.70 -1.01 -19.48
C GLY A 202 -6.63 -0.15 -18.62
N ALA A 203 -6.29 0.11 -17.37
CA ALA A 203 -6.92 1.20 -16.60
C ALA A 203 -6.56 2.58 -17.20
N THR A 204 -7.28 3.64 -16.79
CA THR A 204 -7.11 5.04 -17.24
C THR A 204 -5.64 5.39 -17.53
N PRO A 205 -5.30 5.96 -18.70
CA PRO A 205 -3.91 6.22 -19.04
C PRO A 205 -3.20 7.02 -17.95
N ALA A 206 -2.06 6.51 -17.53
CA ALA A 206 -1.25 7.16 -16.53
C ALA A 206 -0.81 8.57 -17.01
N PRO A 207 -0.67 9.58 -16.13
CA PRO A 207 -0.39 10.95 -16.55
C PRO A 207 0.96 11.01 -17.27
N THR A 208 1.00 11.80 -18.33
CA THR A 208 2.22 11.98 -19.14
C THR A 208 2.84 13.35 -18.91
N GLY A 209 4.05 13.57 -19.42
CA GLY A 209 4.72 14.88 -19.36
C GLY A 209 4.98 15.36 -17.94
N VAL A 210 5.07 14.44 -17.00
CA VAL A 210 5.13 14.86 -15.61
C VAL A 210 6.52 15.34 -15.24
N VAL A 211 6.55 16.51 -14.61
CA VAL A 211 7.77 17.20 -14.20
C VAL A 211 7.74 17.45 -12.71
N ALA A 212 8.85 17.08 -12.09
CA ALA A 212 9.09 17.25 -10.68
C ALA A 212 10.18 18.29 -10.38
N LEU A 213 9.81 19.45 -9.80
CA LEU A 213 10.76 20.48 -9.35
C LEU A 213 10.86 20.54 -7.82
N ALA A 214 12.07 20.53 -7.29
CA ALA A 214 12.35 20.69 -5.87
C ALA A 214 12.99 22.05 -5.62
N PHE A 215 12.43 22.78 -4.66
CA PHE A 215 12.94 24.05 -4.16
C PHE A 215 13.32 23.91 -2.69
N ALA A 216 13.97 24.94 -2.13
CA ALA A 216 14.39 24.92 -0.73
C ALA A 216 13.20 24.85 0.25
N ASP A 217 12.04 25.39 -0.15
CA ASP A 217 10.87 25.58 0.69
C ASP A 217 9.61 24.87 0.19
N ARG A 218 9.66 24.21 -0.97
CA ARG A 218 8.51 23.51 -1.56
C ARG A 218 8.90 22.52 -2.66
N HIS A 219 7.98 21.64 -3.00
CA HIS A 219 8.02 20.80 -4.19
C HIS A 219 6.85 21.16 -5.12
N GLU A 220 7.11 21.31 -6.41
CA GLU A 220 6.08 21.60 -7.43
C GLU A 220 6.02 20.49 -8.46
N LEU A 221 4.88 19.83 -8.61
CA LEU A 221 4.63 18.85 -9.68
C LEU A 221 3.67 19.42 -10.71
N THR A 222 3.97 19.20 -11.99
CA THR A 222 3.06 19.46 -13.12
C THR A 222 2.96 18.24 -14.01
N TRP A 223 1.83 18.01 -14.67
CA TRP A 223 1.63 16.93 -15.64
C TRP A 223 0.75 17.36 -16.82
N ASP A 224 0.80 16.60 -17.91
CA ASP A 224 -0.09 16.79 -19.05
C ASP A 224 -1.50 16.25 -18.74
N ALA A 225 -2.49 16.75 -19.47
CA ALA A 225 -3.86 16.26 -19.32
C ALA A 225 -3.97 14.79 -19.75
N THR A 226 -4.59 13.98 -18.90
CA THR A 226 -4.98 12.61 -19.24
C THR A 226 -6.29 12.67 -20.02
N LEU A 227 -6.32 12.06 -21.20
CA LEU A 227 -7.54 11.97 -22.01
C LEU A 227 -8.25 10.65 -21.67
N ASP A 228 -9.18 10.74 -20.73
CA ASP A 228 -10.10 9.67 -20.36
C ASP A 228 -11.43 10.29 -19.94
N ASP A 229 -12.53 9.84 -20.56
CA ASP A 229 -13.87 10.35 -20.32
C ASP A 229 -14.40 10.00 -18.92
N GLU A 230 -13.77 9.03 -18.24
CA GLU A 230 -14.10 8.60 -16.88
C GLU A 230 -13.20 9.27 -15.82
N LEU A 231 -12.25 10.12 -16.23
CA LEU A 231 -11.35 10.79 -15.29
C LEU A 231 -12.09 11.82 -14.42
N VAL A 232 -12.13 11.55 -13.11
CA VAL A 232 -12.71 12.46 -12.12
C VAL A 232 -11.70 13.45 -11.51
N GLY A 233 -10.40 13.17 -11.64
CA GLY A 233 -9.30 14.00 -11.13
C GLY A 233 -8.06 13.19 -10.74
N TYR A 234 -7.14 13.85 -10.06
CA TYR A 234 -5.84 13.31 -9.64
C TYR A 234 -5.74 13.42 -8.11
N HIS A 235 -5.33 12.38 -7.40
CA HIS A 235 -4.64 12.61 -6.13
C HIS A 235 -3.13 12.77 -6.36
N VAL A 236 -2.44 13.20 -5.30
CA VAL A 236 -0.98 13.13 -5.14
C VAL A 236 -0.57 12.19 -3.96
N TYR A 237 0.42 11.29 -4.10
CA TYR A 237 1.17 10.66 -2.99
C TYR A 237 2.66 11.17 -2.92
N ALA A 238 3.41 10.88 -1.85
CA ALA A 238 4.86 11.06 -1.69
C ALA A 238 5.57 9.83 -1.07
N ALA A 239 6.80 9.48 -1.49
CA ALA A 239 7.60 8.42 -0.84
C ALA A 239 9.10 8.57 -1.01
N GLY A 240 9.82 7.93 -0.10
CA GLY A 240 11.28 7.81 -0.15
C GLY A 240 11.86 6.89 -1.23
N SER A 241 11.05 6.13 -1.96
CA SER A 241 11.52 5.05 -2.86
C SER A 241 10.60 4.86 -4.06
N GLU A 242 11.16 4.41 -5.19
CA GLU A 242 10.41 4.06 -6.40
C GLU A 242 9.39 2.95 -6.21
N ALA A 243 9.69 1.99 -5.35
CA ALA A 243 8.81 0.87 -5.08
C ALA A 243 7.80 1.17 -3.96
N GLY A 244 7.61 2.44 -3.59
CA GLY A 244 6.84 2.80 -2.42
C GLY A 244 7.57 2.49 -1.11
N PRO A 245 6.85 2.54 0.02
CA PRO A 245 5.40 2.75 0.17
C PRO A 245 4.97 4.19 -0.08
N PHE A 246 3.74 4.37 -0.58
CA PHE A 246 3.22 5.63 -1.11
C PHE A 246 2.35 6.36 -0.06
N THR A 247 2.65 7.61 0.32
CA THR A 247 1.84 8.38 1.32
C THR A 247 0.96 9.47 0.69
N ARG A 248 -0.35 9.47 0.94
CA ARG A 248 -1.27 10.39 0.23
C ARG A 248 -1.18 11.83 0.74
N LEU A 249 -1.02 12.79 -0.17
CA LEU A 249 -0.95 14.21 0.15
C LEU A 249 -2.26 14.97 -0.06
N THR A 250 -3.09 14.57 -1.02
CA THR A 250 -4.38 15.26 -1.29
C THR A 250 -5.56 14.51 -0.67
N THR A 251 -6.41 15.22 0.08
CA THR A 251 -7.61 14.64 0.73
C THR A 251 -8.75 14.33 -0.25
N SER A 252 -8.82 15.00 -1.40
CA SER A 252 -9.80 14.76 -2.49
C SER A 252 -9.12 14.85 -3.85
N PRO A 253 -9.72 14.31 -4.94
CA PRO A 253 -9.11 14.43 -6.26
C PRO A 253 -9.08 15.90 -6.66
N ILE A 254 -7.93 16.36 -7.15
CA ILE A 254 -7.75 17.68 -7.74
C ILE A 254 -7.89 17.56 -9.25
N THR A 255 -8.56 18.52 -9.87
CA THR A 255 -8.69 18.59 -11.34
C THR A 255 -7.58 19.44 -11.96
N ASP A 256 -6.87 20.21 -11.14
CA ASP A 256 -5.69 20.95 -11.55
C ASP A 256 -4.56 20.00 -11.95
N ARG A 257 -3.75 20.43 -12.92
CA ARG A 257 -2.60 19.69 -13.46
C ARG A 257 -1.28 20.12 -12.82
N HIS A 258 -1.38 20.63 -11.59
CA HIS A 258 -0.29 21.22 -10.84
C HIS A 258 -0.56 21.04 -9.35
N TYR A 259 0.48 20.74 -8.59
CA TYR A 259 0.41 20.62 -7.14
C TYR A 259 1.67 21.20 -6.49
N VAL A 260 1.47 21.93 -5.41
CA VAL A 260 2.54 22.49 -4.57
C VAL A 260 2.48 21.87 -3.18
N GLU A 261 3.53 21.15 -2.83
CA GLU A 261 3.80 20.75 -1.46
C GLU A 261 4.68 21.82 -0.82
N ASN A 262 4.13 22.64 0.08
CA ASN A 262 4.97 23.55 0.86
C ASN A 262 5.72 22.72 1.91
N GLY A 263 7.04 22.91 2.00
CA GLY A 263 7.81 22.37 3.09
C GLY A 263 7.22 22.86 4.40
N THR A 264 6.99 21.96 5.36
CA THR A 264 6.72 22.38 6.73
C THR A 264 7.97 23.10 7.19
N GLY A 265 7.91 24.44 7.18
CA GLY A 265 9.02 25.28 7.62
C GLY A 265 9.44 24.82 9.01
N GLY A 266 10.58 24.13 9.08
CA GLY A 266 11.20 23.79 10.34
C GLY A 266 11.46 25.10 11.05
N ALA A 267 10.73 25.35 12.13
CA ALA A 267 11.11 26.36 13.09
C ALA A 267 12.54 26.02 13.54
N MET A 268 13.50 26.81 13.08
CA MET A 268 14.84 26.89 13.69
C MET A 268 14.73 27.53 15.07
#